data_AF-E1YG14-F1
#
_entry.id   AF-E1YG14-F1
#
_cell.length_a   1.000
_cell.length_b   1.000
_cell.length_c   1.000
_cell.angle_alpha   90.00
_cell.angle_beta   90.00
_cell.angle_gamma   90.00
#
_symmetry.space_group_name_H-M   'P 1'
#
loop_
_entity.id
_entity.type
_entity.pdbx_description
1 polymer ?
#
loop_
_entity_poly.entity_id
_entity_poly.type
_entity_poly.pdbx_seq_one_letter_code
_entity_poly.pdbx_strand_id
1 'polypeptide(L)'
;MRPLDILWTLIADTFYHRFAQDLRRFETNIAPTIFRKFIDMPGRVIYDGEKFIVKIRKRAHTPILKEVEKLQKPVKTPWLSGKTIEIVRTA
;
A
#
# COMPACT_ATOMS: atom_id res chain seq x y z
N MET A 1 -23.66 15.66 2.47
CA MET A 1 -22.50 15.07 1.76
C MET A 1 -22.27 15.92 0.51
N ARG A 2 -21.12 16.59 0.38
CA ARG A 2 -20.86 17.43 -0.81
C ARG A 2 -20.57 16.51 -2.00
N PRO A 3 -20.86 16.92 -3.25
CA PRO A 3 -20.58 16.11 -4.44
C PRO A 3 -19.12 15.63 -4.52
N LEU A 4 -18.20 16.45 -4.03
CA LEU A 4 -16.78 16.13 -3.93
C LEU A 4 -16.51 14.93 -3.01
N ASP A 5 -17.21 14.82 -1.88
CA ASP A 5 -17.01 13.74 -0.90
C ASP A 5 -17.41 12.37 -1.50
N ILE A 6 -18.45 12.35 -2.34
CA ILE A 6 -18.90 11.14 -3.04
C ILE A 6 -17.85 10.70 -4.08
N LEU A 7 -17.31 11.66 -4.85
CA LEU A 7 -16.27 11.39 -5.83
C LEU A 7 -15.01 10.82 -5.17
N TRP A 8 -14.54 11.42 -4.07
CA TRP A 8 -13.39 10.91 -3.32
C TRP A 8 -13.61 9.50 -2.80
N THR A 9 -14.82 9.19 -2.33
CA THR A 9 -15.17 7.86 -1.83
C THR A 9 -15.12 6.81 -2.96
N LEU A 10 -15.64 7.13 -4.14
CA LEU A 10 -15.60 6.23 -5.31
C LEU A 10 -14.17 6.00 -5.81
N ILE A 11 -13.35 7.04 -5.85
CA ILE A 11 -11.94 6.94 -6.24
C ILE A 11 -11.19 6.06 -5.25
N ALA A 12 -11.40 6.27 -3.95
CA ALA A 12 -10.79 5.44 -2.92
C ALA A 12 -11.21 3.97 -3.07
N ASP A 13 -12.50 3.69 -3.22
CA ASP A 13 -13.01 2.33 -3.39
C ASP A 13 -12.40 1.63 -4.62
N THR A 14 -12.29 2.35 -5.74
CA THR A 14 -11.66 1.84 -6.96
C THR A 14 -10.19 1.48 -6.73
N PHE A 15 -9.43 2.31 -6.00
CA PHE A 15 -8.04 2.00 -5.66
C PHE A 15 -7.93 0.76 -4.77
N TYR A 16 -8.79 0.63 -3.76
CA TYR A 16 -8.81 -0.54 -2.90
C TYR A 16 -9.21 -1.81 -3.64
N HIS A 17 -10.17 -1.73 -4.56
CA HIS A 17 -10.56 -2.87 -5.40
C HIS A 17 -9.42 -3.30 -6.32
N ARG A 18 -8.75 -2.34 -6.97
CA ARG A 18 -7.57 -2.61 -7.80
C ARG A 18 -6.44 -3.25 -7.00
N PHE A 19 -6.21 -2.76 -5.78
CA PHE A 19 -5.21 -3.33 -4.87
C PHE A 19 -5.59 -4.73 -4.38
N ALA A 20 -6.88 -4.99 -4.10
CA ALA A 20 -7.37 -6.30 -3.71
C ALA A 20 -7.16 -7.35 -4.82
N GLN A 21 -7.29 -6.96 -6.10
CA GLN A 21 -7.02 -7.83 -7.25
C GLN A 21 -5.54 -8.26 -7.33
N ASP A 22 -4.62 -7.41 -6.89
CA ASP A 22 -3.20 -7.77 -6.83
C ASP A 22 -2.87 -8.71 -5.64
N LEU A 23 -3.79 -8.86 -4.67
CA LEU A 23 -3.63 -9.68 -3.48
C LEU A 23 -4.32 -11.04 -3.64
N ARG A 24 -3.53 -12.09 -3.87
CA ARG A 24 -4.02 -13.46 -4.02
C ARG A 24 -4.87 -13.90 -2.82
N ARG A 25 -6.07 -14.46 -3.09
CA ARG A 25 -7.10 -14.85 -2.09
C ARG A 25 -7.84 -13.69 -1.41
N PHE A 26 -7.56 -12.45 -1.80
CA PHE A 26 -8.22 -11.25 -1.25
C PHE A 26 -9.02 -10.44 -2.28
N GLU A 27 -9.06 -10.90 -3.53
CA GLU A 27 -9.73 -10.26 -4.68
C GLU A 27 -11.19 -9.82 -4.43
N THR A 28 -11.94 -10.59 -3.64
CA THR A 28 -13.36 -10.32 -3.34
C THR A 28 -13.59 -9.56 -2.04
N ASN A 29 -12.53 -9.13 -1.34
CA ASN A 29 -12.67 -8.41 -0.08
C ASN A 29 -12.98 -6.92 -0.29
N ILE A 30 -13.83 -6.40 0.57
CA ILE A 30 -14.18 -4.98 0.62
C ILE A 30 -13.01 -4.11 1.14
N ALA A 31 -12.98 -2.84 0.71
CA ALA A 31 -11.95 -1.86 1.08
C ALA A 31 -11.62 -1.79 2.59
N PRO A 32 -12.61 -1.78 3.52
CA PRO A 32 -12.31 -1.74 4.96
C PRO A 32 -11.51 -2.95 5.46
N THR A 33 -11.78 -4.14 4.91
CA THR A 33 -11.06 -5.36 5.28
C THR A 33 -9.63 -5.34 4.77
N ILE A 34 -9.43 -4.85 3.55
CA ILE A 34 -8.09 -4.66 2.96
C ILE A 34 -7.29 -3.64 3.77
N PHE A 35 -7.88 -2.49 4.08
CA PHE A 35 -7.27 -1.46 4.91
C PHE A 35 -6.80 -2.04 6.24
N ARG A 36 -7.70 -2.69 7.00
CA ARG A 36 -7.37 -3.23 8.33
C ARG A 36 -6.28 -4.30 8.31
N LYS A 37 -6.20 -5.11 7.24
CA LYS A 37 -5.25 -6.23 7.15
C LYS A 37 -3.89 -5.83 6.60
N PHE A 38 -3.84 -4.85 5.68
CA PHE A 38 -2.66 -4.56 4.87
C PHE A 38 -2.15 -3.11 4.98
N ILE A 39 -2.98 -2.16 5.40
CA ILE A 39 -2.59 -0.73 5.48
C ILE A 39 -2.52 -0.24 6.92
N ASP A 40 -3.50 -0.61 7.75
CA ASP A 40 -3.58 -0.28 9.16
C ASP A 40 -2.59 -1.13 9.98
N MET A 41 -1.31 -0.88 9.75
CA MET A 41 -0.24 -1.53 10.50
C MET A 41 0.89 -0.55 10.83
N PRO A 42 1.54 -0.71 11.99
CA PRO A 42 2.66 0.14 12.36
C PRO A 42 3.84 -0.13 11.43
N GLY A 43 4.20 0.89 10.66
CA GLY A 43 5.40 0.94 9.83
C GLY A 43 6.29 2.11 10.25
N ARG A 44 7.60 1.98 10.02
CA ARG A 44 8.54 3.10 10.19
C ARG A 44 9.04 3.53 8.82
N VAL A 45 8.79 4.77 8.45
CA VAL A 45 9.38 5.35 7.25
C VAL A 45 10.72 5.97 7.63
N ILE A 46 11.76 5.61 6.90
CA ILE A 46 13.11 6.19 7.03
C ILE A 46 13.43 6.87 5.71
N TYR A 47 13.97 8.07 5.78
CA TYR A 47 14.42 8.81 4.62
C TYR A 47 15.93 8.96 4.68
N ASP A 48 16.60 8.57 3.59
CA ASP A 48 18.06 8.52 3.49
C ASP A 48 18.61 9.65 2.58
N GLY A 49 17.85 10.71 2.35
CA GLY A 49 18.22 11.81 1.43
C GLY A 49 17.92 11.54 -0.04
N GLU A 50 18.00 10.27 -0.49
CA GLU A 50 17.68 9.89 -1.88
C GLU A 50 16.41 9.06 -2.01
N LYS A 51 16.21 8.12 -1.08
CA LYS A 51 15.10 7.16 -1.12
C LYS A 51 14.36 7.08 0.21
N PHE A 52 13.10 6.65 0.11
CA PHE A 52 12.24 6.36 1.24
C PHE A 52 12.20 4.86 1.48
N ILE A 53 12.54 4.44 2.69
CA ILE A 53 12.53 3.06 3.12
C ILE A 53 11.36 2.88 4.09
N VAL A 54 10.33 2.17 3.64
CA VAL A 54 9.16 1.83 4.45
C VAL A 54 9.43 0.49 5.14
N LYS A 55 9.74 0.55 6.43
CA LYS A 55 9.96 -0.63 7.26
C LYS A 55 8.63 -1.16 7.79
N ILE A 56 8.24 -2.35 7.32
CA ILE A 56 7.00 -3.01 7.75
C ILE A 56 7.33 -4.13 8.74
N ARG A 57 6.50 -4.29 9.78
CA ARG A 57 6.61 -5.41 10.73
C ARG A 57 6.08 -6.71 10.11
N LYS A 58 6.69 -7.85 10.47
CA LYS A 58 6.19 -9.17 10.06
C LYS A 58 4.82 -9.46 10.73
N ARG A 59 3.79 -9.70 9.92
CA ARG A 59 2.48 -10.24 10.33
C ARG A 59 2.13 -11.47 9.48
N ALA A 60 1.12 -12.22 9.92
CA ALA A 60 0.61 -13.40 9.23
C ALA A 60 0.22 -13.16 7.75
N HIS A 61 -0.21 -11.94 7.41
CA HIS A 61 -0.62 -11.57 6.04
C HIS A 61 0.47 -10.84 5.23
N THR A 62 1.60 -10.51 5.84
CA THR A 62 2.76 -9.89 5.15
C THR A 62 3.34 -10.75 4.02
N PRO A 63 3.28 -12.10 4.03
CA PRO A 63 3.70 -12.91 2.87
C PRO A 63 2.94 -12.54 1.59
N ILE A 64 1.64 -12.25 1.70
CA ILE A 64 0.78 -11.96 0.54
C ILE A 64 1.12 -10.61 -0.07
N LEU A 65 1.43 -9.62 0.77
CA LEU A 65 1.98 -8.32 0.31
C LEU A 65 3.28 -8.48 -0.49
N LYS A 66 4.10 -9.50 -0.20
CA LYS A 66 5.33 -9.75 -0.95
C LYS A 66 5.08 -10.42 -2.29
N GLU A 67 4.00 -11.18 -2.44
CA GLU A 67 3.67 -11.81 -3.73
C GLU A 67 3.32 -10.76 -4.79
N VAL A 68 2.95 -9.54 -4.36
CA VAL A 68 2.69 -8.42 -5.26
C VAL A 68 3.98 -7.93 -5.91
N GLU A 69 4.19 -8.27 -7.17
CA GLU A 69 5.39 -7.90 -7.94
C GLU A 69 5.66 -6.38 -7.94
N LYS A 70 4.58 -5.56 -7.97
CA LYS A 70 4.66 -4.10 -7.94
C LYS A 70 5.32 -3.56 -6.66
N LEU A 71 5.19 -4.28 -5.54
CA LEU A 71 5.74 -3.88 -4.24
C LEU A 71 7.15 -4.41 -3.99
N GLN A 72 7.63 -5.34 -4.83
CA GLN A 72 8.99 -5.85 -4.77
C GLN A 72 10.01 -4.91 -5.42
N LYS A 73 9.56 -4.04 -6.33
CA LYS A 73 10.41 -3.12 -7.08
C LYS A 73 10.34 -1.71 -6.45
N PRO A 74 11.45 -0.95 -6.46
CA PRO A 74 11.41 0.45 -6.04
C PRO A 74 10.40 1.23 -6.90
N VAL A 75 9.43 1.86 -6.26
CA VAL A 75 8.42 2.67 -6.95
C VAL A 75 8.95 4.09 -7.06
N LYS A 76 9.14 4.58 -8.29
CA LYS A 76 9.43 6.00 -8.53
C LYS A 76 8.17 6.80 -8.29
N THR A 77 8.25 7.83 -7.48
CA THR A 77 7.11 8.65 -7.10
C THR A 77 7.30 10.07 -7.66
N PRO A 78 6.65 10.42 -8.80
CA PRO A 78 6.87 11.71 -9.47
C PRO A 78 6.55 12.91 -8.59
N TRP A 79 5.48 12.82 -7.80
CA TRP A 79 5.06 13.86 -6.86
C TRP A 79 5.99 14.00 -5.65
N LEU A 80 6.93 13.07 -5.46
CA LEU A 80 7.94 13.09 -4.41
C LEU A 80 9.32 13.42 -4.99
N SER A 81 9.38 14.41 -5.89
CA SER A 81 10.61 14.84 -6.58
C SER A 81 11.34 13.71 -7.32
N GLY A 82 10.60 12.71 -7.82
CA GLY A 82 11.17 11.55 -8.50
C GLY A 82 11.90 10.56 -7.58
N LYS A 83 11.81 10.73 -6.26
CA LYS A 83 12.43 9.84 -5.27
C LYS A 83 11.78 8.47 -5.31
N THR A 84 12.55 7.46 -4.93
CA THR A 84 12.11 6.06 -4.92
C THR A 84 11.63 5.66 -3.53
N ILE A 85 10.58 4.83 -3.51
CA ILE A 85 10.06 4.21 -2.29
C ILE A 85 10.36 2.72 -2.36
N GLU A 86 10.95 2.19 -1.29
CA GLU A 86 11.33 0.80 -1.13
C GLU A 86 10.72 0.23 0.15
N ILE A 87 10.12 -0.96 0.06
CA ILE A 87 9.51 -1.63 1.21
C ILE A 87 10.48 -2.67 1.76
N VAL A 88 10.91 -2.47 3.01
CA VAL A 88 11.88 -3.35 3.68
C VAL A 88 11.25 -3.96 4.94
N ARG A 89 11.64 -5.17 5.32
CA ARG A 89 11.19 -5.79 6.57
C ARG A 89 12.04 -5.29 7.73
N THR A 90 11.39 -5.00 8.87
CA THR A 90 12.11 -5.04 10.14
C THR A 90 12.40 -6.51 10.48
N ALA A 91 13.62 -6.81 10.91
CA ALA A 91 14.05 -8.16 11.29
C ALA A 91 13.14 -8.73 12.39
#